data_AF-A0A151NRR0-F1
#
_entry.id   AF-A0A151NRR0-F1
#
_cell.length_a   1.000
_cell.length_b   1.000
_cell.length_c   1.000
_cell.angle_alpha   90.00
_cell.angle_beta   90.00
_cell.angle_gamma   90.00
#
_symmetry.space_group_name_H-M   'P 1'
#
loop_
_entity.id
_entity.type
_entity.pdbx_description
1 polymer ?
#
loop_
_entity_poly.entity_id
_entity_poly.type
_entity_poly.pdbx_seq_one_letter_code
_entity_poly.pdbx_strand_id
1 'polypeptide(L)'
;MSGLRRAAARAWGPPRALRAFSARPRDRIVETVGKLLQTKAQLETEEGKKNFILKTPKGTQDFSPKQMAIREKVFSTIINCFKRHGAEVIDTPVFELTETLTGKYGEDSKLIYDLKDQGGELLSLRYDLTVPFARYLAMNKITNIKRYHIAKVYRRDNPVMTRGRYREFYQCDFDIAGQCDPMIPDAECLKIIHEILSALQLGNFLIKVNDRRILSGVFAACGVPESKLQAACSTVDKLNKMTWEDVKNEMVGEKGLAPEAADLIGEYVQLHGGLDLVEQLLQDPKLSHNKLAGEGLRDMKLLFEYLMLFGILDKISFDLSLARGLNYYTGVIYEAVLIQQQNDRVEELVDVGSVAGGGRYDGLVGMFDSKRQKVPCVGVSIGIERIFSIVNCKVKASKEKIRTTETQVLVAAPQKHFLAARLKLISELWDAGIKAEMLYRENPKLLKQLHYCEDTGIPLAAIIGEQELKDGVVKLRDVATRQEVDIPRQKLLEEIRRRLES
;
A
#
# COMPACT_ATOMS: atom_id res chain seq x y z
N MET A 1 67.84 96.28 52.25
CA MET A 1 67.67 95.18 53.22
C MET A 1 66.28 94.63 52.99
N SER A 2 66.21 93.39 52.49
CA SER A 2 65.56 93.01 51.23
C SER A 2 64.55 91.87 51.42
N GLY A 3 63.41 91.77 50.76
CA GLY A 3 62.81 92.56 49.69
C GLY A 3 61.74 91.72 48.97
N LEU A 4 60.63 92.37 48.62
CA LEU A 4 59.66 92.07 47.54
C LEU A 4 58.51 91.04 47.71
N ARG A 5 57.30 91.64 47.72
CA ARG A 5 56.13 91.48 46.80
C ARG A 5 54.98 90.49 47.10
N ARG A 6 53.80 91.14 47.33
CA ARG A 6 52.44 91.00 46.72
C ARG A 6 51.84 89.59 46.60
N ALA A 7 50.73 89.24 47.28
CA ALA A 7 49.31 89.65 47.15
C ALA A 7 48.46 88.67 46.30
N ALA A 8 47.40 88.11 46.90
CA ALA A 8 45.99 88.07 46.43
C ALA A 8 45.20 86.82 46.90
N ALA A 9 44.25 87.07 47.82
CA ALA A 9 42.81 86.77 47.77
C ALA A 9 42.22 85.34 47.61
N ARG A 10 41.33 85.02 48.57
CA ARG A 10 40.00 84.35 48.52
C ARG A 10 39.82 82.85 48.88
N ALA A 11 39.12 82.68 50.02
CA ALA A 11 37.84 81.98 50.25
C ALA A 11 37.75 80.43 50.38
N TRP A 12 37.59 80.01 51.66
CA TRP A 12 36.66 79.05 52.30
C TRP A 12 36.20 77.71 51.64
N GLY A 13 36.34 76.61 52.40
CA GLY A 13 35.47 75.40 52.36
C GLY A 13 36.20 74.05 52.57
N PRO A 14 35.73 73.13 53.44
CA PRO A 14 36.46 71.91 53.84
C PRO A 14 36.30 70.73 52.85
N PRO A 15 37.13 69.67 52.91
CA PRO A 15 37.20 68.63 51.89
C PRO A 15 36.30 67.39 52.14
N ARG A 16 35.60 67.02 51.05
CA ARG A 16 35.28 65.66 50.52
C ARG A 16 34.53 64.64 51.37
N ALA A 17 33.31 64.32 50.90
CA ALA A 17 32.47 63.20 51.31
C ALA A 17 32.91 61.84 50.71
N LEU A 18 32.54 60.78 51.44
CA LEU A 18 32.82 59.37 51.25
C LEU A 18 32.17 58.72 50.01
N ARG A 19 32.79 57.63 49.57
CA ARG A 19 32.52 56.76 48.41
C ARG A 19 31.10 56.17 48.38
N ALA A 20 30.50 56.09 47.18
CA ALA A 20 29.39 55.19 46.86
C ALA A 20 29.87 54.04 45.92
N PHE A 21 29.50 52.81 46.27
CA PHE A 21 29.92 51.54 45.68
C PHE A 21 28.99 51.07 44.53
N SER A 22 29.60 50.53 43.47
CA SER A 22 29.18 49.48 42.52
C SER A 22 27.69 49.24 42.18
N ALA A 23 27.37 49.25 40.88
CA ALA A 23 26.19 48.61 40.31
C ALA A 23 26.09 47.13 40.74
N ARG A 24 24.87 46.67 41.06
CA ARG A 24 24.62 45.36 41.68
C ARG A 24 24.85 44.19 40.70
N PRO A 25 25.24 42.99 41.19
CA PRO A 25 25.50 41.82 40.35
C PRO A 25 24.34 41.38 39.46
N ARG A 26 23.09 41.65 39.88
CA ARG A 26 21.88 41.28 39.12
C ARG A 26 21.77 42.01 37.78
N ASP A 27 22.16 43.28 37.70
CA ASP A 27 21.99 44.08 36.48
C ASP A 27 22.96 43.64 35.39
N ARG A 28 24.20 43.28 35.78
CA ARG A 28 25.16 42.63 34.87
C ARG A 28 24.71 41.24 34.43
N ILE A 29 24.06 40.46 35.30
CA ILE A 29 23.54 39.13 34.93
C ILE A 29 22.40 39.27 33.92
N VAL A 30 21.47 40.21 34.12
CA VAL A 30 20.36 40.46 33.19
C VAL A 30 20.88 40.94 31.83
N GLU A 31 21.86 41.83 31.81
CA GLU A 31 22.48 42.29 30.56
C GLU A 31 23.27 41.17 29.85
N THR A 32 23.96 40.31 30.62
CA THR A 32 24.72 39.17 30.06
C THR A 32 23.77 38.09 29.53
N VAL A 33 22.67 37.81 30.24
CA VAL A 33 21.62 36.88 29.80
C VAL A 33 20.88 37.44 28.59
N GLY A 34 20.61 38.74 28.54
CA GLY A 34 20.04 39.42 27.38
C GLY A 34 20.94 39.30 26.15
N LYS A 35 22.24 39.55 26.31
CA LYS A 35 23.24 39.35 25.24
C LYS A 35 23.34 37.88 24.83
N LEU A 36 23.38 36.93 25.77
CA LEU A 36 23.39 35.50 25.46
C LEU A 36 22.12 35.03 24.75
N LEU A 37 20.94 35.58 25.08
CA LEU A 37 19.68 35.29 24.38
C LEU A 37 19.65 35.91 22.99
N GLN A 38 20.23 37.10 22.80
CA GLN A 38 20.40 37.72 21.48
C GLN A 38 21.42 36.96 20.63
N THR A 39 22.54 36.56 21.21
CA THR A 39 23.54 35.73 20.54
C THR A 39 23.00 34.34 20.26
N LYS A 40 22.17 33.76 21.14
CA LYS A 40 21.44 32.51 20.88
C LYS A 40 20.41 32.68 19.78
N ALA A 41 19.66 33.78 19.73
CA ALA A 41 18.72 34.06 18.65
C ALA A 41 19.45 34.29 17.31
N GLN A 42 20.62 34.96 17.33
CA GLN A 42 21.50 35.12 16.16
C GLN A 42 22.12 33.80 15.73
N LEU A 43 22.59 32.98 16.67
CA LEU A 43 23.09 31.62 16.42
C LEU A 43 21.96 30.68 15.98
N GLU A 44 20.72 30.83 16.43
CA GLU A 44 19.56 30.07 15.93
C GLU A 44 19.14 30.52 14.53
N THR A 45 19.39 31.79 14.15
CA THR A 45 19.21 32.26 12.77
C THR A 45 20.39 31.91 11.84
N GLU A 46 21.60 31.71 12.38
CA GLU A 46 22.81 31.37 11.62
C GLU A 46 23.12 29.86 11.60
N GLU A 47 22.73 29.10 12.62
CA GLU A 47 22.72 27.63 12.66
C GLU A 47 21.52 27.09 11.87
N GLY A 48 21.66 27.23 10.56
CA GLY A 48 20.98 26.37 9.62
C GLY A 48 19.81 27.05 8.93
N LYS A 49 20.14 27.79 7.86
CA LYS A 49 19.62 27.34 6.57
C LYS A 49 20.08 25.90 6.36
N LYS A 50 19.45 24.94 7.05
CA LYS A 50 19.48 23.54 6.65
C LYS A 50 19.09 23.61 5.19
N ASN A 51 20.01 23.26 4.29
CA ASN A 51 19.70 23.15 2.87
C ASN A 51 18.44 22.30 2.79
N PHE A 52 17.32 22.94 2.52
CA PHE A 52 16.03 22.27 2.48
C PHE A 52 16.09 21.34 1.29
N ILE A 53 16.21 20.04 1.56
CA ILE A 53 16.24 19.03 0.51
C ILE A 53 14.79 18.70 0.19
N LEU A 54 14.35 19.09 -1.00
CA LEU A 54 13.03 18.73 -1.52
C LEU A 54 13.00 17.22 -1.77
N LYS A 55 12.30 16.47 -0.92
CA LYS A 55 12.12 15.02 -1.05
C LYS A 55 10.85 14.58 -0.34
N THR A 56 10.32 13.42 -0.75
CA THR A 56 9.30 12.71 0.02
C THR A 56 9.90 12.11 1.30
N PRO A 57 9.09 11.83 2.34
CA PRO A 57 9.53 11.06 3.49
C PRO A 57 10.17 9.71 3.10
N LYS A 58 11.16 9.26 3.87
CA LYS A 58 11.86 7.98 3.62
C LYS A 58 10.85 6.84 3.51
N GLY A 59 10.93 6.06 2.43
CA GLY A 59 10.06 4.91 2.18
C GLY A 59 8.68 5.28 1.63
N THR A 60 8.47 6.52 1.19
CA THR A 60 7.26 7.00 0.50
C THR A 60 7.62 7.54 -0.88
N GLN A 61 6.67 7.59 -1.80
CA GLN A 61 6.90 8.06 -3.17
C GLN A 61 5.65 8.73 -3.75
N ASP A 62 5.89 9.66 -4.68
CA ASP A 62 4.84 10.18 -5.55
C ASP A 62 4.59 9.21 -6.70
N PHE A 63 3.37 9.24 -7.25
CA PHE A 63 2.99 8.46 -8.42
C PHE A 63 2.73 9.40 -9.59
N SER A 64 3.58 9.30 -10.62
CA SER A 64 3.41 10.06 -11.86
C SER A 64 2.14 9.64 -12.62
N PRO A 65 1.63 10.46 -13.56
CA PRO A 65 0.43 10.13 -14.34
C PRO A 65 0.52 8.76 -15.05
N LYS A 66 1.71 8.38 -15.54
CA LYS A 66 1.94 7.06 -16.16
C LYS A 66 1.80 5.93 -15.15
N GLN A 67 2.36 6.10 -13.95
CA GLN A 67 2.21 5.11 -12.88
C GLN A 67 0.75 5.02 -12.45
N MET A 68 0.04 6.14 -12.33
CA MET A 68 -1.37 6.16 -11.96
C MET A 68 -2.27 5.47 -12.99
N ALA A 69 -2.06 5.67 -14.29
CA ALA A 69 -2.80 4.98 -15.34
C ALA A 69 -2.64 3.45 -15.25
N ILE A 70 -1.42 2.96 -14.98
CA ILE A 70 -1.17 1.53 -14.75
C ILE A 70 -1.89 1.05 -13.48
N ARG A 71 -1.80 1.83 -12.40
CA ARG A 71 -2.42 1.49 -11.11
C ARG A 71 -3.92 1.39 -11.21
N GLU A 72 -4.55 2.35 -11.88
CA GLU A 72 -5.99 2.39 -12.12
C GLU A 72 -6.47 1.16 -12.90
N LYS A 73 -5.74 0.75 -13.94
CA LYS A 73 -6.06 -0.48 -14.69
C LYS A 73 -6.05 -1.72 -13.79
N VAL A 74 -5.00 -1.87 -12.98
CA VAL A 74 -4.86 -3.01 -12.07
C VAL A 74 -5.91 -2.96 -10.95
N PHE A 75 -6.17 -1.79 -10.35
CA PHE A 75 -7.24 -1.62 -9.36
C PHE A 75 -8.60 -1.96 -9.95
N SER A 76 -8.87 -1.53 -11.19
CA SER A 76 -10.12 -1.86 -11.88
C SER A 76 -10.30 -3.36 -12.04
N THR A 77 -9.25 -4.10 -12.43
CA THR A 77 -9.30 -5.57 -12.49
C THR A 77 -9.64 -6.20 -11.13
N ILE A 78 -9.03 -5.71 -10.06
CA ILE A 78 -9.26 -6.22 -8.70
C ILE A 78 -10.67 -5.89 -8.22
N ILE A 79 -11.10 -4.64 -8.35
CA ILE A 79 -12.44 -4.17 -7.95
C ILE A 79 -13.52 -4.93 -8.73
N ASN A 80 -13.32 -5.17 -10.03
CA ASN A 80 -14.26 -5.95 -10.84
C ASN A 80 -14.38 -7.39 -10.34
N CYS A 81 -13.29 -8.01 -9.87
CA CYS A 81 -13.34 -9.32 -9.24
C CYS A 81 -14.12 -9.26 -7.91
N PHE A 82 -13.77 -8.32 -7.01
CA PHE A 82 -14.47 -8.17 -5.72
C PHE A 82 -15.97 -7.91 -5.89
N LYS A 83 -16.35 -7.06 -6.84
CA LYS A 83 -17.77 -6.79 -7.17
C LYS A 83 -18.46 -8.00 -7.79
N ARG A 84 -17.77 -8.78 -8.63
CA ARG A 84 -18.31 -10.03 -9.19
C ARG A 84 -18.64 -11.05 -8.09
N HIS A 85 -17.86 -11.06 -7.01
CA HIS A 85 -18.14 -11.84 -5.82
C HIS A 85 -19.16 -11.19 -4.87
N GLY A 86 -19.78 -10.07 -5.24
CA GLY A 86 -20.84 -9.42 -4.45
C GLY A 86 -20.35 -8.79 -3.14
N ALA A 87 -19.07 -8.39 -3.06
CA ALA A 87 -18.59 -7.67 -1.88
C ALA A 87 -18.99 -6.19 -1.89
N GLU A 88 -19.41 -5.72 -0.73
CA GLU A 88 -19.61 -4.30 -0.43
C GLU A 88 -18.26 -3.60 -0.28
N VAL A 89 -18.26 -2.26 -0.28
CA VAL A 89 -17.06 -1.46 -0.02
C VAL A 89 -17.24 -0.63 1.22
N ILE A 90 -16.22 -0.60 2.07
CA ILE A 90 -16.15 0.30 3.23
C ILE A 90 -14.88 1.15 3.14
N ASP A 91 -14.82 2.21 3.93
CA ASP A 91 -13.59 2.93 4.22
C ASP A 91 -13.50 3.25 5.71
N THR A 92 -12.27 3.37 6.22
CA THR A 92 -11.98 3.70 7.62
C THR A 92 -11.01 4.88 7.67
N PRO A 93 -10.98 5.64 8.78
CA PRO A 93 -9.97 6.67 8.99
C PRO A 93 -8.54 6.14 8.82
N VAL A 94 -7.62 7.01 8.40
CA VAL A 94 -6.21 6.64 8.18
C VAL A 94 -5.46 6.35 9.49
N PHE A 95 -5.93 6.92 10.59
CA PHE A 95 -5.46 6.67 11.95
C PHE A 95 -6.58 6.07 12.79
N GLU A 96 -6.19 5.23 13.73
CA GLU A 96 -7.04 4.65 14.76
C GLU A 96 -6.54 5.13 16.13
N LEU A 97 -7.37 4.97 17.17
CA LEU A 97 -6.87 5.11 18.54
C LEU A 97 -5.69 4.14 18.76
N THR A 98 -4.62 4.59 19.40
CA THR A 98 -3.42 3.76 19.65
C THR A 98 -3.78 2.44 20.37
N GLU A 99 -4.74 2.49 21.29
CA GLU A 99 -5.24 1.31 22.02
C GLU A 99 -5.90 0.27 21.11
N THR A 100 -6.53 0.70 20.00
CA THR A 100 -7.13 -0.20 19.01
C THR A 100 -6.09 -1.12 18.36
N LEU A 101 -4.89 -0.58 18.12
CA LEU A 101 -3.82 -1.29 17.42
C LEU A 101 -2.88 -2.06 18.36
N THR A 102 -2.87 -1.70 19.64
CA THR A 102 -1.94 -2.26 20.63
C THR A 102 -2.23 -3.74 20.90
N GLY A 103 -1.17 -4.57 20.89
CA GLY A 103 -1.25 -5.99 21.24
C GLY A 103 -1.88 -6.90 20.18
N LYS A 104 -2.19 -6.39 18.98
CA LYS A 104 -2.79 -7.18 17.88
C LYS A 104 -1.75 -7.81 16.94
N TYR A 105 -0.57 -7.22 16.86
CA TYR A 105 0.43 -7.55 15.83
C TYR A 105 1.68 -8.25 16.39
N GLY A 106 1.73 -8.59 17.69
CA GLY A 106 2.94 -9.16 18.31
C GLY A 106 4.16 -8.26 18.17
N GLU A 107 5.29 -8.82 17.72
CA GLU A 107 6.56 -8.09 17.55
C GLU A 107 6.45 -6.92 16.56
N ASP A 108 5.56 -7.02 15.56
CA ASP A 108 5.34 -6.00 14.54
C ASP A 108 4.70 -4.71 15.09
N SER A 109 4.14 -4.74 16.31
CA SER A 109 3.54 -3.56 16.95
C SER A 109 4.55 -2.42 17.11
N LYS A 110 5.85 -2.72 17.19
CA LYS A 110 6.94 -1.71 17.28
C LYS A 110 7.10 -0.88 16.01
N LEU A 111 6.50 -1.32 14.90
CA LEU A 111 6.62 -0.70 13.59
C LEU A 111 5.47 0.27 13.29
N ILE A 112 4.59 0.55 14.25
CA ILE A 112 3.46 1.47 14.09
C ILE A 112 3.95 2.93 14.11
N TYR A 113 3.31 3.78 13.29
CA TYR A 113 3.52 5.23 13.31
C TYR A 113 2.55 5.89 14.29
N ASP A 114 3.09 6.49 15.35
CA ASP A 114 2.30 7.26 16.30
C ASP A 114 2.27 8.75 15.91
N LEU A 115 1.11 9.38 16.11
CA LEU A 115 0.96 10.82 15.97
C LEU A 115 1.48 11.51 17.23
N LYS A 116 1.91 12.76 17.07
CA LYS A 116 2.37 13.57 18.20
C LYS A 116 1.17 13.86 19.12
N ASP A 117 1.38 13.72 20.43
CA ASP A 117 0.42 14.20 21.42
C ASP A 117 0.29 15.74 21.33
N GLN A 118 -0.95 16.18 21.14
CA GLN A 118 -1.34 17.59 21.06
C GLN A 118 -2.41 17.96 22.11
N GLY A 119 -2.55 17.16 23.17
CA GLY A 119 -3.51 17.38 24.26
C GLY A 119 -4.87 16.71 24.05
N GLY A 120 -4.94 15.70 23.19
CA GLY A 120 -6.17 14.96 22.85
C GLY A 120 -5.97 13.45 22.91
N GLU A 121 -6.75 12.73 22.10
CA GLU A 121 -6.63 11.27 22.00
C GLU A 121 -5.28 10.85 21.39
N LEU A 122 -4.71 9.75 21.87
CA LEU A 122 -3.52 9.15 21.28
C LEU A 122 -3.90 8.37 20.03
N LEU A 123 -3.28 8.73 18.91
CA LEU A 123 -3.60 8.22 17.59
C LEU A 123 -2.39 7.57 16.95
N SER A 124 -2.63 6.52 16.17
CA SER A 124 -1.62 5.81 15.41
C SER A 124 -2.13 5.50 14.01
N LEU A 125 -1.26 5.60 13.00
CA LEU A 125 -1.62 5.22 11.63
C LEU A 125 -1.87 3.71 11.54
N ARG A 126 -2.89 3.33 10.76
CA ARG A 126 -3.24 1.92 10.56
C ARG A 126 -2.09 1.11 9.93
N TYR A 127 -1.75 -0.01 10.56
CA TYR A 127 -0.71 -0.93 10.12
C TYR A 127 -1.20 -1.88 9.00
N ASP A 128 -2.48 -2.26 9.08
CA ASP A 128 -3.21 -3.05 8.10
C ASP A 128 -4.68 -2.57 7.98
N LEU A 129 -5.50 -3.27 7.18
CA LEU A 129 -6.93 -3.00 7.05
C LEU A 129 -7.80 -4.00 7.85
N THR A 130 -7.23 -5.14 8.26
CA THR A 130 -7.92 -6.20 9.02
C THR A 130 -8.32 -5.76 10.43
N VAL A 131 -7.42 -5.09 11.17
CA VAL A 131 -7.75 -4.62 12.53
C VAL A 131 -8.77 -3.49 12.52
N PRO A 132 -8.66 -2.45 11.65
CA PRO A 132 -9.73 -1.47 11.45
C PRO A 132 -11.08 -2.12 11.10
N PHE A 133 -11.08 -3.19 10.31
CA PHE A 133 -12.28 -3.93 9.98
C PHE A 133 -12.88 -4.67 11.18
N ALA A 134 -12.07 -5.36 11.99
CA ALA A 134 -12.55 -6.01 13.20
C ALA A 134 -13.16 -5.00 14.20
N ARG A 135 -12.54 -3.82 14.34
CA ARG A 135 -13.11 -2.70 15.10
C ARG A 135 -14.42 -2.21 14.49
N TYR A 136 -14.50 -2.06 13.16
CA TYR A 136 -15.72 -1.67 12.45
C TYR A 136 -16.89 -2.62 12.72
N LEU A 137 -16.66 -3.93 12.66
CA LEU A 137 -17.66 -4.94 12.98
C LEU A 137 -18.16 -4.82 14.42
N ALA A 138 -17.23 -4.79 15.39
CA ALA A 138 -17.55 -4.74 16.81
C ALA A 138 -18.27 -3.45 17.23
N MET A 139 -17.89 -2.31 16.65
CA MET A 139 -18.50 -1.01 16.92
C MET A 139 -19.93 -0.94 16.39
N ASN A 140 -20.17 -1.44 15.17
CA ASN A 140 -21.48 -1.40 14.53
C ASN A 140 -22.36 -2.61 14.85
N LYS A 141 -21.88 -3.55 15.66
CA LYS A 141 -22.58 -4.81 16.01
C LYS A 141 -22.97 -5.63 14.78
N ILE A 142 -22.11 -5.63 13.77
CA ILE A 142 -22.30 -6.40 12.53
C ILE A 142 -21.75 -7.81 12.75
N THR A 143 -22.59 -8.81 12.52
CA THR A 143 -22.23 -10.23 12.65
C THR A 143 -22.06 -10.94 11.31
N ASN A 144 -22.48 -10.34 10.20
CA ASN A 144 -22.27 -10.86 8.85
C ASN A 144 -22.07 -9.70 7.88
N ILE A 145 -20.98 -9.74 7.11
CA ILE A 145 -20.71 -8.83 6.01
C ILE A 145 -19.64 -9.43 5.10
N LYS A 146 -19.78 -9.21 3.79
CA LYS A 146 -18.76 -9.51 2.79
C LYS A 146 -18.30 -8.21 2.16
N ARG A 147 -17.03 -7.84 2.37
CA ARG A 147 -16.53 -6.51 1.99
C ARG A 147 -15.16 -6.57 1.33
N TYR A 148 -14.87 -5.55 0.53
CA TYR A 148 -13.52 -5.19 0.14
C TYR A 148 -13.14 -3.80 0.65
N HIS A 149 -11.84 -3.57 0.85
CA HIS A 149 -11.27 -2.28 1.24
C HIS A 149 -9.92 -2.10 0.55
N ILE A 150 -9.79 -1.03 -0.25
CA ILE A 150 -8.54 -0.70 -0.95
C ILE A 150 -8.03 0.62 -0.41
N ALA A 151 -6.93 0.56 0.32
CA ALA A 151 -6.43 1.71 1.07
C ALA A 151 -4.93 1.61 1.33
N LYS A 152 -4.31 2.76 1.60
CA LYS A 152 -2.92 2.83 2.05
C LYS A 152 -2.81 2.42 3.53
N VAL A 153 -1.69 1.76 3.84
CA VAL A 153 -1.26 1.37 5.19
C VAL A 153 0.17 1.80 5.45
N TYR A 154 0.54 1.87 6.73
CA TYR A 154 1.76 2.52 7.17
C TYR A 154 2.56 1.64 8.12
N ARG A 155 3.79 1.31 7.72
CA ARG A 155 4.70 0.45 8.49
C ARG A 155 6.08 1.08 8.56
N ARG A 156 6.64 1.25 9.75
CA ARG A 156 7.99 1.81 9.99
C ARG A 156 9.13 0.83 9.67
N ASP A 157 8.87 -0.06 8.72
CA ASP A 157 9.80 -1.07 8.26
C ASP A 157 11.08 -0.44 7.66
N ASN A 158 12.10 -1.25 7.41
CA ASN A 158 13.29 -0.86 6.67
C ASN A 158 12.99 -0.96 5.16
N PRO A 159 12.76 0.18 4.47
CA PRO A 159 12.32 0.14 3.08
C PRO A 159 13.45 -0.34 2.17
N VAL A 160 13.09 -1.18 1.20
CA VAL A 160 13.95 -1.63 0.11
C VAL A 160 13.24 -1.27 -1.18
N MET A 161 13.47 -0.04 -1.66
CA MET A 161 12.72 0.56 -2.77
C MET A 161 12.83 -0.28 -4.06
N THR A 162 14.00 -0.88 -4.31
CA THR A 162 14.26 -1.75 -5.47
C THR A 162 13.45 -3.04 -5.43
N ARG A 163 13.00 -3.49 -4.25
CA ARG A 163 12.19 -4.71 -4.06
C ARG A 163 10.72 -4.41 -3.77
N GLY A 164 10.29 -3.15 -3.93
CA GLY A 164 8.90 -2.74 -3.67
C GLY A 164 8.49 -2.76 -2.20
N ARG A 165 9.45 -2.70 -1.26
CA ARG A 165 9.17 -2.64 0.19
C ARG A 165 9.18 -1.18 0.63
N TYR A 166 7.99 -0.64 0.87
CA TYR A 166 7.76 0.76 1.24
C TYR A 166 7.28 0.89 2.69
N ARG A 167 7.28 2.12 3.20
CA ARG A 167 6.69 2.48 4.49
C ARG A 167 5.24 2.94 4.37
N GLU A 168 4.89 3.47 3.21
CA GLU A 168 3.51 3.74 2.79
C GLU A 168 3.25 2.91 1.53
N PHE A 169 2.21 2.09 1.55
CA PHE A 169 1.81 1.28 0.39
C PHE A 169 0.33 0.90 0.45
N TYR A 170 -0.23 0.49 -0.69
CA TYR A 170 -1.61 0.01 -0.74
C TYR A 170 -1.74 -1.46 -0.31
N GLN A 171 -2.81 -1.74 0.41
CA GLN A 171 -3.40 -3.07 0.55
C GLN A 171 -4.74 -3.10 -0.17
N CYS A 172 -5.07 -4.26 -0.74
CA CYS A 172 -6.37 -4.51 -1.35
C CYS A 172 -6.98 -5.74 -0.67
N ASP A 173 -7.81 -5.49 0.33
CA ASP A 173 -8.32 -6.51 1.22
C ASP A 173 -9.73 -6.91 0.81
N PHE A 174 -10.05 -8.19 0.93
CA PHE A 174 -11.38 -8.77 0.76
C PHE A 174 -11.61 -9.74 1.92
N ASP A 175 -12.73 -9.58 2.61
CA ASP A 175 -13.01 -10.36 3.81
C ASP A 175 -14.49 -10.75 3.88
N ILE A 176 -14.72 -11.97 4.35
CA ILE A 176 -16.03 -12.56 4.63
C ILE A 176 -16.09 -12.75 6.14
N ALA A 177 -16.99 -12.02 6.79
CA ALA A 177 -17.27 -12.12 8.22
C ALA A 177 -18.64 -12.75 8.41
N GLY A 178 -18.75 -13.71 9.32
CA GLY A 178 -19.99 -14.35 9.71
C GLY A 178 -19.89 -15.85 9.92
N GLN A 179 -20.88 -16.41 10.62
CA GLN A 179 -21.01 -17.85 10.79
C GLN A 179 -21.51 -18.47 9.48
N CYS A 180 -20.71 -19.35 8.91
CA CYS A 180 -21.02 -20.10 7.69
C CYS A 180 -20.68 -21.59 7.89
N ASP A 181 -21.10 -22.42 6.95
CA ASP A 181 -20.65 -23.80 6.90
C ASP A 181 -19.15 -23.88 6.57
N PRO A 182 -18.43 -24.91 7.06
CA PRO A 182 -16.97 -24.97 7.01
C PRO A 182 -16.41 -24.84 5.59
N MET A 183 -15.29 -24.13 5.46
CA MET A 183 -14.43 -24.06 4.27
C MET A 183 -15.02 -23.43 2.99
N ILE A 184 -16.33 -23.18 2.92
CA ILE A 184 -16.95 -22.51 1.76
C ILE A 184 -16.38 -21.10 1.54
N PRO A 185 -16.39 -20.17 2.53
CA PRO A 185 -15.84 -18.83 2.31
C PRO A 185 -14.33 -18.85 2.15
N ASP A 186 -13.64 -19.80 2.78
CA ASP A 186 -12.19 -20.00 2.65
C ASP A 186 -11.81 -20.37 1.21
N ALA A 187 -12.58 -21.27 0.58
CA ALA A 187 -12.44 -21.63 -0.83
C ALA A 187 -12.73 -20.45 -1.76
N GLU A 188 -13.74 -19.63 -1.45
CA GLU A 188 -14.06 -18.40 -2.21
C GLU A 188 -12.88 -17.42 -2.19
N CYS A 189 -12.24 -17.21 -1.05
CA CYS A 189 -11.05 -16.36 -0.96
C CYS A 189 -9.90 -16.83 -1.87
N LEU A 190 -9.63 -18.14 -1.93
CA LEU A 190 -8.63 -18.71 -2.84
C LEU A 190 -9.03 -18.56 -4.31
N LYS A 191 -10.33 -18.70 -4.63
CA LYS A 191 -10.84 -18.44 -5.98
C LYS A 191 -10.63 -16.99 -6.41
N ILE A 192 -10.87 -16.03 -5.52
CA ILE A 192 -10.64 -14.61 -5.78
C ILE A 192 -9.16 -14.32 -6.09
N ILE A 193 -8.24 -14.92 -5.32
CA ILE A 193 -6.79 -14.81 -5.61
C ILE A 193 -6.50 -15.33 -7.02
N HIS A 194 -6.97 -16.54 -7.33
CA HIS A 194 -6.76 -17.15 -8.63
C HIS A 194 -7.29 -16.27 -9.76
N GLU A 195 -8.52 -15.77 -9.67
CA GLU A 195 -9.14 -14.91 -10.68
C GLU A 195 -8.38 -13.60 -10.88
N ILE A 196 -7.97 -12.94 -9.79
CA ILE A 196 -7.22 -11.68 -9.87
C ILE A 196 -5.86 -11.91 -10.54
N LEU A 197 -5.07 -12.88 -10.07
CA LEU A 197 -3.73 -13.13 -10.60
C LEU A 197 -3.76 -13.60 -12.06
N SER A 198 -4.77 -14.38 -12.43
CA SER A 198 -4.98 -14.81 -13.82
C SER A 198 -5.36 -13.63 -14.72
N ALA A 199 -6.29 -12.78 -14.29
CA ALA A 199 -6.75 -11.62 -15.06
C ALA A 199 -5.65 -10.56 -15.24
N LEU A 200 -4.71 -10.45 -14.29
CA LEU A 200 -3.57 -9.54 -14.39
C LEU A 200 -2.45 -10.05 -15.30
N GLN A 201 -2.51 -11.31 -15.76
CA GLN A 201 -1.56 -11.90 -16.71
C GLN A 201 -0.09 -11.73 -16.30
N LEU A 202 0.21 -11.92 -15.01
CA LEU A 202 1.55 -11.66 -14.45
C LEU A 202 2.57 -12.76 -14.76
N GLY A 203 2.12 -13.93 -15.22
CA GLY A 203 2.92 -15.13 -15.40
C GLY A 203 2.25 -16.31 -14.70
N ASN A 204 2.96 -17.42 -14.54
CA ASN A 204 2.45 -18.52 -13.72
C ASN A 204 2.60 -18.17 -12.23
N PHE A 205 1.72 -18.74 -11.39
CA PHE A 205 1.71 -18.51 -9.96
C PHE A 205 1.30 -19.78 -9.22
N LEU A 206 1.61 -19.82 -7.93
CA LEU A 206 1.23 -20.90 -7.02
C LEU A 206 0.66 -20.29 -5.74
N ILE A 207 -0.40 -20.87 -5.20
CA ILE A 207 -0.99 -20.50 -3.93
C ILE A 207 -0.64 -21.58 -2.92
N LYS A 208 0.28 -21.25 -2.02
CA LYS A 208 0.61 -22.08 -0.88
C LYS A 208 -0.50 -21.98 0.16
N VAL A 209 -0.95 -23.10 0.70
CA VAL A 209 -1.97 -23.19 1.74
C VAL A 209 -1.46 -24.02 2.90
N ASN A 210 -1.85 -23.66 4.11
CA ASN A 210 -1.60 -24.42 5.34
C ASN A 210 -2.70 -24.08 6.37
N ASP A 211 -2.66 -24.68 7.56
CA ASP A 211 -3.58 -24.36 8.65
C ASP A 211 -2.82 -24.22 9.98
N ARG A 212 -3.20 -23.20 10.76
CA ARG A 212 -2.55 -22.91 12.04
C ARG A 212 -2.66 -24.05 13.05
N ARG A 213 -3.77 -24.79 13.04
CA ARG A 213 -4.01 -25.95 13.92
C ARG A 213 -3.11 -27.13 13.54
N ILE A 214 -2.83 -27.30 12.24
CA ILE A 214 -1.86 -28.30 11.75
C ILE A 214 -0.47 -27.95 12.26
N LEU A 215 -0.02 -26.70 12.10
CA LEU A 215 1.29 -26.25 12.62
C LEU A 215 1.43 -26.47 14.13
N SER A 216 0.42 -26.04 14.91
CA SER A 216 0.43 -26.27 16.36
C SER A 216 0.45 -27.75 16.72
N GLY A 217 -0.27 -28.58 15.97
CA GLY A 217 -0.30 -30.03 16.16
C GLY A 217 1.03 -30.70 15.83
N VAL A 218 1.68 -30.30 14.73
CA VAL A 218 3.03 -30.77 14.34
C VAL A 218 4.03 -30.41 15.43
N PHE A 219 4.09 -29.15 15.88
CA PHE A 219 5.02 -28.76 16.93
C PHE A 219 4.78 -29.48 18.25
N ALA A 220 3.53 -29.69 18.64
CA ALA A 220 3.20 -30.48 19.81
C ALA A 220 3.66 -31.95 19.67
N ALA A 221 3.47 -32.56 18.50
CA ALA A 221 3.92 -33.92 18.21
C ALA A 221 5.45 -34.05 18.20
N CYS A 222 6.17 -32.99 17.83
CA CYS A 222 7.64 -32.91 17.88
C CYS A 222 8.19 -32.58 19.28
N GLY A 223 7.33 -32.40 20.29
CA GLY A 223 7.75 -32.12 21.68
C GLY A 223 8.07 -30.64 21.97
N VAL A 224 7.61 -29.71 21.13
CA VAL A 224 7.77 -28.27 21.39
C VAL A 224 6.84 -27.82 22.52
N PRO A 225 7.36 -27.19 23.59
CA PRO A 225 6.52 -26.65 24.65
C PRO A 225 5.58 -25.55 24.14
N GLU A 226 4.37 -25.47 24.71
CA GLU A 226 3.35 -24.48 24.32
C GLU A 226 3.90 -23.04 24.40
N SER A 227 4.70 -22.74 25.41
CA SER A 227 5.35 -21.43 25.62
C SER A 227 6.33 -21.04 24.50
N LYS A 228 6.81 -21.99 23.70
CA LYS A 228 7.76 -21.77 22.60
C LYS A 228 7.12 -21.91 21.22
N LEU A 229 5.85 -22.27 21.10
CA LEU A 229 5.16 -22.46 19.82
C LEU A 229 5.27 -21.23 18.92
N GLN A 230 5.02 -20.04 19.47
CA GLN A 230 5.06 -18.81 18.69
C GLN A 230 6.47 -18.50 18.17
N ALA A 231 7.49 -18.72 18.98
CA ALA A 231 8.88 -18.56 18.59
C ALA A 231 9.26 -19.58 17.49
N ALA A 232 8.84 -20.83 17.62
CA ALA A 232 9.06 -21.87 16.63
C ALA A 232 8.39 -21.53 15.29
N CYS A 233 7.12 -21.11 15.30
CA CYS A 233 6.42 -20.63 14.10
C CYS A 233 7.17 -19.49 13.40
N SER A 234 7.64 -18.51 14.18
CA SER A 234 8.37 -17.36 13.64
C SER A 234 9.68 -17.75 12.98
N THR A 235 10.35 -18.79 13.48
CA THR A 235 11.59 -19.29 12.89
C THR A 235 11.30 -20.16 11.65
N VAL A 236 10.25 -20.98 11.65
CA VAL A 236 9.80 -21.74 10.45
C VAL A 236 9.42 -20.82 9.29
N ASP A 237 8.75 -19.68 9.56
CA ASP A 237 8.36 -18.72 8.52
C ASP A 237 9.56 -18.16 7.73
N LYS A 238 10.78 -18.24 8.30
CA LYS A 238 12.03 -17.81 7.65
C LYS A 238 12.54 -18.81 6.60
N LEU A 239 11.98 -20.03 6.52
CA LEU A 239 12.35 -21.03 5.50
C LEU A 239 12.09 -20.57 4.07
N ASN A 240 11.27 -19.54 3.89
CA ASN A 240 11.09 -18.88 2.59
C ASN A 240 12.35 -18.16 2.07
N LYS A 241 13.33 -17.87 2.95
CA LYS A 241 14.53 -17.08 2.65
C LYS A 241 15.83 -17.71 3.16
N MET A 242 15.73 -18.63 4.11
CA MET A 242 16.86 -19.27 4.78
C MET A 242 16.84 -20.77 4.51
N THR A 243 18.01 -21.39 4.61
CA THR A 243 18.10 -22.85 4.50
C THR A 243 17.51 -23.52 5.75
N TRP A 244 17.13 -24.79 5.62
CA TRP A 244 16.71 -25.58 6.79
C TRP A 244 17.80 -25.64 7.87
N GLU A 245 19.07 -25.71 7.49
CA GLU A 245 20.19 -25.74 8.44
C GLU A 245 20.26 -24.45 9.27
N ASP A 246 20.12 -23.29 8.63
CA ASP A 246 20.11 -22.00 9.34
C ASP A 246 18.91 -21.89 10.29
N VAL A 247 17.73 -22.33 9.84
CA VAL A 247 16.49 -22.33 10.63
C VAL A 247 16.61 -23.27 11.83
N LYS A 248 17.18 -24.47 11.64
CA LYS A 248 17.46 -25.42 12.71
C LYS A 248 18.43 -24.84 13.73
N ASN A 249 19.51 -24.19 13.26
CA ASN A 249 20.49 -23.56 14.14
C ASN A 249 19.87 -22.44 14.99
N GLU A 250 18.98 -21.63 14.42
CA GLU A 250 18.26 -20.59 15.17
C GLU A 250 17.31 -21.20 16.23
N MET A 251 16.56 -22.27 15.87
CA MET A 251 15.67 -22.95 16.82
C MET A 251 16.41 -23.51 18.03
N VAL A 252 17.55 -24.15 17.80
CA VAL A 252 18.35 -24.77 18.87
C VAL A 252 19.14 -23.71 19.65
N GLY A 253 19.89 -22.86 18.95
CA GLY A 253 20.83 -21.92 19.56
C GLY A 253 20.17 -20.70 20.21
N GLU A 254 19.17 -20.11 19.56
CA GLU A 254 18.56 -18.86 20.05
C GLU A 254 17.24 -19.09 20.79
N LYS A 255 16.41 -20.01 20.31
CA LYS A 255 15.10 -20.31 20.92
C LYS A 255 15.17 -21.41 21.97
N GLY A 256 16.30 -22.12 22.06
CA GLY A 256 16.54 -23.18 23.04
C GLY A 256 15.60 -24.38 22.88
N LEU A 257 15.25 -24.75 21.66
CA LEU A 257 14.57 -26.02 21.38
C LEU A 257 15.58 -27.17 21.46
N ALA A 258 15.10 -28.35 21.83
CA ALA A 258 15.93 -29.57 21.80
C ALA A 258 16.31 -29.90 20.34
N PRO A 259 17.56 -30.29 20.04
CA PRO A 259 17.98 -30.68 18.68
C PRO A 259 17.09 -31.75 18.06
N GLU A 260 16.66 -32.73 18.86
CA GLU A 260 15.79 -33.84 18.43
C GLU A 260 14.41 -33.34 18.01
N ALA A 261 13.86 -32.36 18.73
CA ALA A 261 12.60 -31.72 18.37
C ALA A 261 12.75 -30.94 17.05
N ALA A 262 13.88 -30.24 16.87
CA ALA A 262 14.14 -29.51 15.63
C ALA A 262 14.26 -30.46 14.43
N ASP A 263 14.94 -31.60 14.58
CA ASP A 263 15.04 -32.61 13.52
C ASP A 263 13.68 -33.17 13.11
N LEU A 264 12.82 -33.52 14.08
CA LEU A 264 11.46 -33.97 13.80
C LEU A 264 10.61 -32.89 13.12
N ILE A 265 10.78 -31.62 13.48
CA ILE A 265 10.11 -30.51 12.78
C ILE A 265 10.53 -30.49 11.32
N GLY A 266 11.82 -30.69 11.04
CA GLY A 266 12.40 -30.75 9.70
C GLY A 266 11.70 -31.76 8.78
N GLU A 267 11.42 -32.95 9.30
CA GLU A 267 10.71 -34.01 8.57
C GLU A 267 9.33 -33.57 8.07
N TYR A 268 8.64 -32.70 8.82
CA TYR A 268 7.31 -32.21 8.46
C TYR A 268 7.35 -30.92 7.63
N VAL A 269 8.12 -29.91 8.04
CA VAL A 269 8.09 -28.57 7.41
C VAL A 269 8.66 -28.56 6.00
N GLN A 270 9.41 -29.60 5.61
CA GLN A 270 9.90 -29.78 4.24
C GLN A 270 8.86 -30.42 3.30
N LEU A 271 7.72 -30.90 3.84
CA LEU A 271 6.67 -31.51 3.05
C LEU A 271 5.79 -30.46 2.37
N HIS A 272 5.61 -30.63 1.06
CA HIS A 272 4.65 -29.87 0.27
C HIS A 272 4.05 -30.76 -0.82
N GLY A 273 2.78 -30.54 -1.17
CA GLY A 273 2.05 -31.39 -2.11
C GLY A 273 0.61 -30.98 -2.34
N GLY A 274 -0.18 -31.89 -2.89
CA GLY A 274 -1.62 -31.71 -3.14
C GLY A 274 -2.49 -32.44 -2.12
N LEU A 275 -3.66 -32.89 -2.57
CA LEU A 275 -4.61 -33.67 -1.76
C LEU A 275 -3.97 -34.95 -1.19
N ASP A 276 -3.13 -35.63 -1.97
CA ASP A 276 -2.46 -36.86 -1.56
C ASP A 276 -1.63 -36.67 -0.26
N LEU A 277 -1.00 -35.50 -0.09
CA LEU A 277 -0.25 -35.19 1.13
C LEU A 277 -1.19 -35.00 2.32
N VAL A 278 -2.35 -34.37 2.13
CA VAL A 278 -3.37 -34.24 3.18
C VAL A 278 -3.85 -35.62 3.62
N GLU A 279 -4.09 -36.54 2.68
CA GLU A 279 -4.50 -37.90 2.98
C GLU A 279 -3.41 -38.72 3.68
N GLN A 280 -2.15 -38.55 3.25
CA GLN A 280 -1.00 -39.16 3.93
C GLN A 280 -0.90 -38.70 5.39
N LEU A 281 -0.99 -37.38 5.65
CA LEU A 281 -0.88 -36.85 7.02
C LEU A 281 -2.09 -37.20 7.90
N LEU A 282 -3.27 -37.44 7.31
CA LEU A 282 -4.42 -37.98 8.05
C LEU A 282 -4.15 -39.39 8.58
N GLN A 283 -3.30 -40.18 7.91
CA GLN A 283 -2.89 -41.52 8.34
C GLN A 283 -1.64 -41.51 9.25
N ASP A 284 -0.99 -40.36 9.44
CA ASP A 284 0.18 -40.25 10.31
C ASP A 284 -0.23 -40.51 11.78
N PRO A 285 0.33 -41.53 12.47
CA PRO A 285 -0.01 -41.83 13.85
C PRO A 285 0.24 -40.67 14.82
N LYS A 286 1.32 -39.89 14.61
CA LYS A 286 1.68 -38.78 15.51
C LYS A 286 0.69 -37.62 15.37
N LEU A 287 0.20 -37.35 14.16
CA LEU A 287 -0.73 -36.25 13.90
C LEU A 287 -2.20 -36.65 14.11
N SER A 288 -2.58 -37.88 13.76
CA SER A 288 -3.96 -38.38 13.91
C SER A 288 -4.42 -38.44 15.38
N HIS A 289 -3.51 -38.66 16.33
CA HIS A 289 -3.80 -38.59 17.76
C HIS A 289 -3.89 -37.15 18.29
N ASN A 290 -3.43 -36.14 17.53
CA ASN A 290 -3.56 -34.75 17.91
C ASN A 290 -4.90 -34.19 17.40
N LYS A 291 -5.80 -33.84 18.33
CA LYS A 291 -7.14 -33.33 18.00
C LYS A 291 -7.10 -32.12 17.07
N LEU A 292 -6.22 -31.15 17.32
CA LEU A 292 -6.12 -29.92 16.53
C LEU A 292 -5.59 -30.20 15.12
N ALA A 293 -4.55 -31.02 15.00
CA ALA A 293 -4.01 -31.42 13.69
C ALA A 293 -5.08 -32.16 12.87
N GLY A 294 -5.79 -33.10 13.49
CA GLY A 294 -6.84 -33.86 12.82
C GLY A 294 -8.02 -32.99 12.36
N GLU A 295 -8.44 -32.00 13.14
CA GLU A 295 -9.44 -31.01 12.71
C GLU A 295 -8.94 -30.18 11.52
N GLY A 296 -7.73 -29.63 11.61
CA GLY A 296 -7.14 -28.87 10.52
C GLY A 296 -6.98 -29.67 9.24
N LEU A 297 -6.54 -30.93 9.32
CA LEU A 297 -6.39 -31.81 8.15
C LEU A 297 -7.73 -32.19 7.50
N ARG A 298 -8.79 -32.40 8.30
CA ARG A 298 -10.14 -32.64 7.76
C ARG A 298 -10.69 -31.41 7.04
N ASP A 299 -10.49 -30.23 7.61
CA ASP A 299 -10.86 -28.96 6.97
C ASP A 299 -10.04 -28.74 5.68
N MET A 300 -8.75 -29.06 5.68
CA MET A 300 -7.93 -29.02 4.47
C MET A 300 -8.43 -29.99 3.40
N LYS A 301 -8.83 -31.21 3.76
CA LYS A 301 -9.42 -32.16 2.81
C LYS A 301 -10.68 -31.59 2.17
N LEU A 302 -11.61 -31.07 2.98
CA LEU A 302 -12.85 -30.44 2.50
C LEU A 302 -12.57 -29.22 1.60
N LEU A 303 -11.60 -28.40 1.98
CA LEU A 303 -11.16 -27.26 1.17
C LEU A 303 -10.70 -27.71 -0.21
N PHE A 304 -9.86 -28.74 -0.29
CA PHE A 304 -9.37 -29.29 -1.56
C PHE A 304 -10.50 -29.81 -2.46
N GLU A 305 -11.53 -30.44 -1.87
CA GLU A 305 -12.74 -30.86 -2.61
C GLU A 305 -13.46 -29.65 -3.24
N TYR A 306 -13.61 -28.55 -2.51
CA TYR A 306 -14.21 -27.31 -3.05
C TYR A 306 -13.35 -26.64 -4.12
N LEU A 307 -12.03 -26.62 -3.94
CA LEU A 307 -11.09 -26.04 -4.91
C LEU A 307 -11.04 -26.85 -6.21
N MET A 308 -11.27 -28.17 -6.14
CA MET A 308 -11.48 -29.02 -7.31
C MET A 308 -12.75 -28.62 -8.07
N LEU A 309 -13.87 -28.40 -7.37
CA LEU A 309 -15.12 -27.94 -7.99
C LEU A 309 -14.98 -26.55 -8.62
N PHE A 310 -14.19 -25.66 -8.02
CA PHE A 310 -13.86 -24.35 -8.58
C PHE A 310 -12.85 -24.39 -9.74
N GLY A 311 -12.28 -25.56 -10.03
CA GLY A 311 -11.35 -25.78 -11.14
C GLY A 311 -10.03 -25.03 -10.97
N ILE A 312 -9.52 -24.90 -9.74
CA ILE A 312 -8.27 -24.17 -9.45
C ILE A 312 -7.21 -25.01 -8.73
N LEU A 313 -7.45 -26.32 -8.60
CA LEU A 313 -6.60 -27.23 -7.83
C LEU A 313 -5.15 -27.28 -8.33
N ASP A 314 -4.92 -27.07 -9.63
CA ASP A 314 -3.58 -27.04 -10.24
C ASP A 314 -2.71 -25.87 -9.76
N LYS A 315 -3.31 -24.85 -9.14
CA LYS A 315 -2.62 -23.69 -8.57
C LYS A 315 -2.41 -23.78 -7.07
N ILE A 316 -2.82 -24.88 -6.42
CA ILE A 316 -2.79 -25.00 -4.96
C ILE A 316 -1.67 -25.95 -4.54
N SER A 317 -0.89 -25.54 -3.55
CA SER A 317 0.11 -26.39 -2.90
C SER A 317 -0.11 -26.35 -1.39
N PHE A 318 -0.45 -27.48 -0.79
CA PHE A 318 -0.38 -27.64 0.65
C PHE A 318 1.08 -27.68 1.07
N ASP A 319 1.52 -26.74 1.91
CA ASP A 319 2.94 -26.51 2.21
C ASP A 319 3.10 -26.25 3.72
N LEU A 320 3.73 -27.19 4.43
CA LEU A 320 3.87 -27.13 5.89
C LEU A 320 4.89 -26.09 6.35
N SER A 321 5.74 -25.57 5.46
CA SER A 321 6.67 -24.48 5.78
C SER A 321 5.96 -23.13 5.93
N LEU A 322 4.74 -23.00 5.40
CA LEU A 322 3.98 -21.75 5.45
C LEU A 322 3.49 -21.50 6.88
N ALA A 323 4.12 -20.57 7.61
CA ALA A 323 3.84 -20.27 9.02
C ALA A 323 3.65 -18.76 9.30
N ARG A 324 3.09 -18.03 8.32
CA ARG A 324 2.93 -16.56 8.28
C ARG A 324 2.65 -15.88 9.65
N GLY A 325 3.37 -14.78 9.88
CA GLY A 325 3.56 -14.12 11.18
C GLY A 325 2.46 -13.24 11.79
N LEU A 326 1.21 -13.28 11.30
CA LEU A 326 0.13 -12.55 12.00
C LEU A 326 -0.52 -13.46 13.03
N ASN A 327 -0.32 -13.12 14.30
CA ASN A 327 -0.72 -13.93 15.46
C ASN A 327 -2.24 -14.12 15.59
N TYR A 328 -3.04 -13.45 14.75
CA TYR A 328 -4.49 -13.52 14.80
C TYR A 328 -5.10 -14.65 13.95
N TYR A 329 -4.33 -15.35 13.12
CA TYR A 329 -4.88 -16.48 12.34
C TYR A 329 -5.20 -17.68 13.24
N THR A 330 -6.37 -18.28 13.01
CA THR A 330 -6.94 -19.39 13.81
C THR A 330 -7.19 -20.67 13.01
N GLY A 331 -7.19 -20.59 11.68
CA GLY A 331 -7.43 -21.72 10.78
C GLY A 331 -6.50 -21.66 9.57
N VAL A 332 -7.07 -21.76 8.36
CA VAL A 332 -6.30 -21.73 7.13
C VAL A 332 -5.49 -20.44 6.99
N ILE A 333 -4.33 -20.59 6.38
CA ILE A 333 -3.42 -19.52 5.98
C ILE A 333 -2.96 -19.79 4.56
N TYR A 334 -2.78 -18.73 3.78
CA TYR A 334 -2.35 -18.88 2.41
C TYR A 334 -1.50 -17.71 1.93
N GLU A 335 -0.65 -18.03 0.96
CA GLU A 335 0.29 -17.11 0.34
C GLU A 335 0.42 -17.43 -1.14
N ALA A 336 0.13 -16.46 -2.00
CA ALA A 336 0.36 -16.59 -3.43
C ALA A 336 1.74 -16.07 -3.79
N VAL A 337 2.50 -16.86 -4.53
CA VAL A 337 3.83 -16.54 -5.06
C VAL A 337 3.80 -16.65 -6.58
N LEU A 338 4.54 -15.78 -7.27
CA LEU A 338 4.72 -15.96 -8.71
C LEU A 338 5.78 -17.05 -8.96
N ILE A 339 5.71 -17.72 -10.10
CA ILE A 339 6.72 -18.68 -10.53
C ILE A 339 7.45 -18.07 -11.72
N GLN A 340 8.77 -17.90 -11.62
CA GLN A 340 9.60 -17.52 -12.75
C GLN A 340 9.74 -18.69 -13.73
N GLN A 341 9.61 -18.42 -15.03
CA GLN A 341 10.09 -19.33 -16.05
C GLN A 341 11.58 -19.09 -16.26
N GLN A 342 12.38 -20.16 -16.26
CA GLN A 342 13.85 -20.12 -16.41
C GLN A 342 14.36 -19.51 -17.73
N ASN A 343 13.48 -19.10 -18.66
CA ASN A 343 13.84 -18.66 -20.00
C ASN A 343 13.78 -17.14 -20.27
N ASP A 344 13.32 -16.32 -19.32
CA ASP A 344 13.32 -14.88 -19.53
C ASP A 344 14.67 -14.28 -19.11
N ARG A 345 15.48 -13.91 -20.11
CA ARG A 345 16.78 -13.22 -20.01
C ARG A 345 16.65 -11.82 -19.38
N VAL A 346 16.26 -11.75 -18.11
CA VAL A 346 16.33 -10.53 -17.31
C VAL A 346 17.40 -10.76 -16.26
N GLU A 347 18.57 -10.13 -16.45
CA GLU A 347 19.78 -10.23 -15.61
C GLU A 347 19.62 -9.69 -14.17
N GLU A 348 18.41 -9.31 -13.75
CA GLU A 348 18.13 -8.94 -12.36
C GLU A 348 17.22 -9.99 -11.72
N LEU A 349 17.79 -10.75 -10.77
CA LEU A 349 17.12 -11.60 -9.80
C LEU A 349 16.09 -10.79 -8.99
N VAL A 350 14.90 -10.57 -9.55
CA VAL A 350 13.74 -10.16 -8.76
C VAL A 350 13.29 -11.41 -8.00
N ASP A 351 13.84 -11.56 -6.79
CA ASP A 351 13.37 -12.44 -5.73
C ASP A 351 11.84 -12.51 -5.75
N VAL A 352 11.29 -13.68 -6.14
CA VAL A 352 9.89 -13.85 -6.54
C VAL A 352 9.00 -13.92 -5.31
N GLY A 353 8.89 -12.81 -4.60
CA GLY A 353 8.16 -12.76 -3.34
C GLY A 353 6.64 -12.84 -3.50
N SER A 354 5.95 -13.08 -2.38
CA SER A 354 4.49 -13.15 -2.29
C SER A 354 3.72 -11.96 -2.88
N VAL A 355 2.71 -12.24 -3.70
CA VAL A 355 1.83 -11.24 -4.34
C VAL A 355 0.43 -11.18 -3.73
N ALA A 356 0.06 -12.16 -2.91
CA ALA A 356 -1.13 -12.12 -2.09
C ALA A 356 -0.93 -12.99 -0.84
N GLY A 357 -1.71 -12.73 0.20
CA GLY A 357 -1.77 -13.60 1.36
C GLY A 357 -3.00 -13.34 2.21
N GLY A 358 -3.32 -14.27 3.10
CA GLY A 358 -4.50 -14.17 3.94
C GLY A 358 -4.72 -15.42 4.77
N GLY A 359 -5.93 -15.54 5.32
CA GLY A 359 -6.31 -16.67 6.15
C GLY A 359 -7.56 -16.40 6.98
N ARG A 360 -7.89 -17.37 7.83
CA ARG A 360 -9.01 -17.34 8.78
C ARG A 360 -8.58 -16.84 10.15
N TYR A 361 -9.35 -15.93 10.76
CA TYR A 361 -9.00 -15.21 11.99
C TYR A 361 -10.22 -14.97 12.93
N ASP A 362 -10.86 -16.04 13.37
CA ASP A 362 -12.15 -15.98 14.07
C ASP A 362 -12.13 -15.30 15.46
N GLY A 363 -10.93 -15.11 16.03
CA GLY A 363 -10.75 -14.52 17.34
C GLY A 363 -10.69 -12.99 17.37
N LEU A 364 -10.39 -12.34 16.23
CA LEU A 364 -9.98 -10.94 16.22
C LEU A 364 -11.12 -9.97 16.59
N VAL A 365 -12.32 -10.19 16.04
CA VAL A 365 -13.49 -9.34 16.33
C VAL A 365 -13.89 -9.43 17.81
N GLY A 366 -13.81 -10.63 18.39
CA GLY A 366 -14.10 -10.86 19.81
C GLY A 366 -13.15 -10.13 20.76
N MET A 367 -11.99 -9.64 20.29
CA MET A 367 -11.10 -8.80 21.11
C MET A 367 -11.58 -7.36 21.24
N PHE A 368 -12.48 -6.89 20.36
CA PHE A 368 -13.06 -5.54 20.37
C PHE A 368 -14.49 -5.51 20.93
N ASP A 369 -15.18 -6.65 20.90
CA ASP A 369 -16.53 -6.74 21.44
C ASP A 369 -16.54 -6.83 22.97
N SER A 370 -17.36 -6.00 23.61
CA SER A 370 -17.47 -5.94 25.08
C SER A 370 -18.01 -7.23 25.71
N LYS A 371 -18.76 -8.04 24.94
CA LYS A 371 -19.24 -9.37 25.36
C LYS A 371 -18.36 -10.50 24.85
N ARG A 372 -17.23 -10.18 24.20
CA ARG A 372 -16.31 -11.12 23.54
C ARG A 372 -17.03 -12.05 22.56
N GLN A 373 -18.10 -11.58 21.91
CA GLN A 373 -18.79 -12.34 20.90
C GLN A 373 -17.84 -12.58 19.71
N LYS A 374 -17.64 -13.86 19.36
CA LYS A 374 -16.83 -14.22 18.21
C LYS A 374 -17.63 -14.00 16.93
N VAL A 375 -17.00 -13.36 15.95
CA VAL A 375 -17.49 -13.29 14.58
C VAL A 375 -16.40 -13.95 13.74
N PRO A 376 -16.65 -15.17 13.21
CA PRO A 376 -15.70 -15.85 12.34
C PRO A 376 -15.39 -15.01 11.11
N CYS A 377 -14.13 -14.94 10.72
CA CYS A 377 -13.70 -14.13 9.59
C CYS A 377 -12.63 -14.87 8.78
N VAL A 378 -12.71 -14.75 7.46
CA VAL A 378 -11.68 -15.20 6.53
C VAL A 378 -11.49 -14.14 5.45
N GLY A 379 -10.26 -13.94 5.01
CA GLY A 379 -10.01 -12.94 3.98
C GLY A 379 -8.62 -12.96 3.38
N VAL A 380 -8.40 -12.07 2.43
CA VAL A 380 -7.21 -12.00 1.61
C VAL A 380 -6.81 -10.55 1.39
N SER A 381 -5.49 -10.31 1.38
CA SER A 381 -4.86 -9.06 0.96
C SER A 381 -4.01 -9.29 -0.28
N ILE A 382 -4.26 -8.49 -1.34
CA ILE A 382 -3.43 -8.48 -2.55
C ILE A 382 -2.27 -7.50 -2.39
N GLY A 383 -1.05 -7.99 -2.53
CA GLY A 383 0.21 -7.25 -2.44
C GLY A 383 0.47 -6.41 -3.70
N ILE A 384 -0.27 -5.32 -3.82
CA ILE A 384 -0.37 -4.58 -5.08
C ILE A 384 0.93 -3.90 -5.53
N GLU A 385 1.79 -3.48 -4.61
CA GLU A 385 3.05 -2.79 -4.97
C GLU A 385 4.00 -3.68 -5.78
N ARG A 386 4.03 -4.98 -5.47
CA ARG A 386 4.82 -5.95 -6.25
C ARG A 386 4.20 -6.16 -7.63
N ILE A 387 2.88 -6.29 -7.69
CA ILE A 387 2.12 -6.39 -8.95
C ILE A 387 2.40 -5.17 -9.84
N PHE A 388 2.33 -3.96 -9.29
CA PHE A 388 2.60 -2.73 -10.03
C PHE A 388 4.01 -2.69 -10.60
N SER A 389 5.01 -3.09 -9.82
CA SER A 389 6.39 -3.17 -10.30
C SER A 389 6.52 -4.10 -11.52
N ILE A 390 5.88 -5.28 -11.47
CA ILE A 390 5.92 -6.26 -12.55
C ILE A 390 5.18 -5.77 -13.79
N VAL A 391 3.96 -5.24 -13.63
CA VAL A 391 3.18 -4.67 -14.75
C VAL A 391 3.94 -3.52 -15.40
N ASN A 392 4.55 -2.63 -14.61
CA ASN A 392 5.35 -1.53 -15.13
C ASN A 392 6.57 -2.03 -15.92
N CYS A 393 7.25 -3.08 -15.47
CA CYS A 393 8.34 -3.70 -16.23
C CYS A 393 7.85 -4.29 -17.56
N LYS A 394 6.71 -5.02 -17.56
CA LYS A 394 6.11 -5.56 -18.79
C LYS A 394 5.72 -4.46 -19.77
N VAL A 395 5.10 -3.39 -19.30
CA VAL A 395 4.71 -2.29 -20.19
C VAL A 395 5.93 -1.57 -20.76
N LYS A 396 6.97 -1.33 -19.95
CA LYS A 396 8.25 -0.79 -20.47
C LYS A 396 8.87 -1.68 -21.56
N ALA A 397 8.79 -3.01 -21.41
CA ALA A 397 9.30 -3.95 -22.39
C ALA A 397 8.48 -3.95 -23.70
N SER A 398 7.15 -3.80 -23.61
CA SER A 398 6.24 -3.78 -24.78
C SER A 398 6.42 -2.58 -25.71
N LYS A 399 7.08 -1.50 -25.25
CA LYS A 399 7.15 -0.19 -25.94
C LYS A 399 5.80 0.44 -26.29
N GLU A 400 4.69 -0.09 -25.78
CA GLU A 400 3.36 0.49 -25.97
C GLU A 400 3.27 1.85 -25.28
N LYS A 401 2.60 2.79 -25.95
CA LYS A 401 2.38 4.12 -25.41
C LYS A 401 1.22 4.10 -24.42
N ILE A 402 1.54 4.17 -23.14
CA ILE A 402 0.53 4.35 -22.09
C ILE A 402 -0.06 5.75 -22.20
N ARG A 403 -1.37 5.82 -22.46
CA ARG A 403 -2.13 7.06 -22.33
C ARG A 403 -2.33 7.40 -20.85
N THR A 404 -2.15 8.68 -20.51
CA THR A 404 -2.35 9.20 -19.14
C THR A 404 -3.60 10.07 -19.03
N THR A 405 -4.35 10.19 -20.12
CA THR A 405 -5.63 10.89 -20.20
C THR A 405 -6.58 10.06 -21.05
N GLU A 406 -7.88 10.25 -20.82
CA GLU A 406 -8.94 9.57 -21.55
C GLU A 406 -9.57 10.45 -22.65
N THR A 407 -8.90 11.53 -23.01
CA THR A 407 -9.39 12.52 -23.97
C THR A 407 -9.66 11.88 -25.32
N GLN A 408 -10.90 12.00 -25.77
CA GLN A 408 -11.43 11.38 -26.97
C GLN A 408 -11.19 12.26 -28.20
N VAL A 409 -11.29 13.57 -28.05
CA VAL A 409 -11.20 14.51 -29.18
C VAL A 409 -10.54 15.83 -28.77
N LEU A 410 -9.67 16.36 -29.63
CA LEU A 410 -9.13 17.72 -29.49
C LEU A 410 -9.92 18.68 -30.38
N VAL A 411 -10.45 19.76 -29.82
CA VAL A 411 -11.03 20.86 -30.60
C VAL A 411 -9.92 21.78 -31.10
N ALA A 412 -9.79 21.86 -32.43
CA ALA A 412 -8.71 22.56 -33.09
C ALA A 412 -9.21 23.59 -34.10
N ALA A 413 -8.40 24.62 -34.36
CA ALA A 413 -8.65 25.58 -35.43
C ALA A 413 -7.31 26.03 -36.04
N PRO A 414 -7.19 26.12 -37.38
CA PRO A 414 -5.97 26.61 -38.04
C PRO A 414 -5.90 28.14 -38.09
N GLN A 415 -7.04 28.82 -38.04
CA GLN A 415 -7.19 30.25 -38.28
C GLN A 415 -7.13 31.08 -36.98
N LYS A 416 -6.85 32.37 -37.12
CA LYS A 416 -6.84 33.32 -36.00
C LYS A 416 -8.25 33.77 -35.63
N HIS A 417 -8.46 34.19 -34.37
CA HIS A 417 -9.73 34.68 -33.81
C HIS A 417 -10.85 33.61 -33.71
N PHE A 418 -10.47 32.32 -33.66
CA PHE A 418 -11.41 31.19 -33.50
C PHE A 418 -11.60 30.72 -32.06
N LEU A 419 -11.05 31.43 -31.06
CA LEU A 419 -11.15 31.01 -29.66
C LEU A 419 -12.61 30.88 -29.21
N ALA A 420 -13.47 31.85 -29.54
CA ALA A 420 -14.89 31.80 -29.18
C ALA A 420 -15.62 30.60 -29.80
N ALA A 421 -15.33 30.27 -31.07
CA ALA A 421 -15.90 29.10 -31.75
C ALA A 421 -15.43 27.79 -31.11
N ARG A 422 -14.14 27.68 -30.77
CA ARG A 422 -13.60 26.51 -30.07
C ARG A 422 -14.18 26.34 -28.67
N LEU A 423 -14.30 27.45 -27.91
CA LEU A 423 -14.94 27.46 -26.59
C LEU A 423 -16.40 27.01 -26.64
N LYS A 424 -17.15 27.46 -27.66
CA LYS A 424 -18.53 27.02 -27.86
C LYS A 424 -18.60 25.52 -28.16
N LEU A 425 -17.79 25.03 -29.10
CA LEU A 425 -17.82 23.62 -29.49
C LEU A 425 -17.36 22.70 -28.34
N ILE A 426 -16.28 23.05 -27.63
CA ILE A 426 -15.80 22.21 -26.55
C ILE A 426 -16.80 22.14 -25.38
N SER A 427 -17.53 23.23 -25.09
CA SER A 427 -18.63 23.20 -24.12
C SER A 427 -19.73 22.24 -24.56
N GLU A 428 -20.17 22.31 -25.83
CA GLU A 428 -21.20 21.39 -26.38
C GLU A 428 -20.76 19.92 -26.26
N LEU A 429 -19.47 19.63 -26.48
CA LEU A 429 -18.91 18.28 -26.32
C LEU A 429 -18.91 17.83 -24.85
N TRP A 430 -18.50 18.71 -23.92
CA TRP A 430 -18.54 18.43 -22.48
C TRP A 430 -19.96 18.23 -21.96
N ASP A 431 -20.91 19.07 -22.37
CA ASP A 431 -22.33 18.95 -22.02
C ASP A 431 -22.95 17.63 -22.50
N ALA A 432 -22.39 17.05 -23.58
CA ALA A 432 -22.76 15.74 -24.11
C ALA A 432 -21.97 14.56 -23.52
N GLY A 433 -21.11 14.81 -22.53
CA GLY A 433 -20.29 13.80 -21.85
C GLY A 433 -19.08 13.30 -22.66
N ILE A 434 -18.70 13.99 -23.74
CA ILE A 434 -17.50 13.67 -24.52
C ILE A 434 -16.27 14.26 -23.83
N LYS A 435 -15.23 13.44 -23.66
CA LYS A 435 -13.95 13.84 -23.07
C LYS A 435 -13.16 14.66 -24.09
N ALA A 436 -13.39 15.97 -24.15
CA ALA A 436 -12.76 16.85 -25.12
C ALA A 436 -11.70 17.78 -24.49
N GLU A 437 -10.68 18.17 -25.26
CA GLU A 437 -9.70 19.18 -24.87
C GLU A 437 -9.48 20.23 -25.97
N MET A 438 -8.88 21.36 -25.61
CA MET A 438 -8.33 22.32 -26.58
C MET A 438 -7.05 22.95 -26.03
N LEU A 439 -6.15 23.41 -26.91
CA LEU A 439 -4.99 24.17 -26.45
C LEU A 439 -5.41 25.56 -25.92
N TYR A 440 -4.95 25.90 -24.72
CA TYR A 440 -5.14 27.21 -24.05
C TYR A 440 -4.25 28.31 -24.67
N ARG A 441 -4.47 28.54 -25.95
CA ARG A 441 -3.87 29.62 -26.73
C ARG A 441 -4.97 30.24 -27.56
N GLU A 442 -4.95 31.55 -27.74
CA GLU A 442 -5.94 32.23 -28.58
C GLU A 442 -5.84 31.75 -30.05
N ASN A 443 -4.61 31.69 -30.57
CA ASN A 443 -4.30 31.41 -31.98
C ASN A 443 -3.25 30.28 -32.14
N PRO A 444 -3.56 29.02 -31.77
CA PRO A 444 -2.62 27.92 -31.92
C PRO A 444 -2.42 27.53 -33.38
N LYS A 445 -1.20 27.16 -33.77
CA LYS A 445 -0.93 26.58 -35.11
C LYS A 445 -1.54 25.17 -35.18
N LEU A 446 -2.18 24.81 -36.29
CA LEU A 446 -2.78 23.47 -36.47
C LEU A 446 -1.77 22.34 -36.27
N LEU A 447 -0.57 22.48 -36.83
CA LEU A 447 0.50 21.49 -36.66
C LEU A 447 0.77 21.20 -35.17
N LYS A 448 0.91 22.24 -34.34
CA LYS A 448 1.13 22.07 -32.89
C LYS A 448 -0.04 21.37 -32.17
N GLN A 449 -1.27 21.57 -32.65
CA GLN A 449 -2.45 20.89 -32.10
C GLN A 449 -2.44 19.41 -32.44
N LEU A 450 -2.11 19.04 -33.69
CA LEU A 450 -2.01 17.65 -34.11
C LEU A 450 -0.85 16.91 -33.43
N HIS A 451 0.33 17.56 -33.31
CA HIS A 451 1.44 17.01 -32.53
C HIS A 451 1.05 16.77 -31.07
N TYR A 452 0.27 17.67 -30.46
CA TYR A 452 -0.24 17.45 -29.12
C TYR A 452 -1.12 16.20 -29.03
N CYS A 453 -2.00 15.96 -30.02
CA CYS A 453 -2.76 14.72 -30.09
C CYS A 453 -1.87 13.49 -30.21
N GLU A 454 -0.88 13.52 -31.12
CA GLU A 454 0.07 12.42 -31.30
C GLU A 454 0.85 12.14 -30.00
N ASP A 455 1.32 13.19 -29.32
CA ASP A 455 2.10 13.12 -28.07
C ASP A 455 1.29 12.60 -26.89
N THR A 456 0.01 12.92 -26.80
CA THR A 456 -0.89 12.50 -25.70
C THR A 456 -1.73 11.26 -26.03
N GLY A 457 -1.74 10.84 -27.30
CA GLY A 457 -2.51 9.70 -27.79
C GLY A 457 -4.00 9.99 -27.99
N ILE A 458 -4.39 11.25 -28.19
CA ILE A 458 -5.78 11.62 -28.50
C ILE A 458 -6.12 11.10 -29.92
N PRO A 459 -7.19 10.30 -30.10
CA PRO A 459 -7.46 9.64 -31.37
C PRO A 459 -8.07 10.57 -32.43
N LEU A 460 -8.86 11.58 -32.02
CA LEU A 460 -9.61 12.43 -32.92
C LEU A 460 -9.26 13.91 -32.76
N ALA A 461 -9.34 14.68 -33.85
CA ALA A 461 -9.29 16.14 -33.82
C ALA A 461 -10.52 16.72 -34.55
N ALA A 462 -11.32 17.51 -33.85
CA ALA A 462 -12.46 18.25 -34.38
C ALA A 462 -11.99 19.65 -34.82
N ILE A 463 -11.80 19.83 -36.13
CA ILE A 463 -11.21 21.03 -36.72
C ILE A 463 -12.33 21.97 -37.18
N ILE A 464 -12.28 23.21 -36.69
CA ILE A 464 -13.20 24.29 -37.05
C ILE A 464 -12.45 25.37 -37.83
N GLY A 465 -13.01 25.80 -38.95
CA GLY A 465 -12.54 26.93 -39.74
C GLY A 465 -13.70 27.77 -40.26
N GLU A 466 -13.39 28.84 -40.98
CA GLU A 466 -14.37 29.81 -41.47
C GLU A 466 -15.35 29.19 -42.46
N GLN A 467 -14.86 28.33 -43.35
CA GLN A 467 -15.70 27.64 -44.32
C GLN A 467 -16.57 26.59 -43.62
N GLU A 468 -15.99 25.82 -42.70
CA GLU A 468 -16.72 24.81 -41.93
C GLU A 468 -17.85 25.44 -41.08
N LEU A 469 -17.61 26.63 -40.50
CA LEU A 469 -18.66 27.37 -39.78
C LEU A 469 -19.78 27.86 -40.71
N LYS A 470 -19.45 28.34 -41.92
CA LYS A 470 -20.44 28.78 -42.92
C LYS A 470 -21.30 27.61 -43.39
N ASP A 471 -20.68 26.45 -43.58
CA ASP A 471 -21.34 25.23 -44.09
C ASP A 471 -22.05 24.44 -42.99
N GLY A 472 -21.90 24.84 -41.72
CA GLY A 472 -22.52 24.16 -40.58
C GLY A 472 -21.91 22.79 -40.27
N VAL A 473 -20.66 22.57 -40.68
CA VAL A 473 -19.93 21.30 -40.51
C VAL A 473 -18.74 21.46 -39.56
N VAL A 474 -18.19 20.33 -39.13
CA VAL A 474 -16.91 20.23 -38.41
C VAL A 474 -16.08 19.17 -39.11
N LYS A 475 -14.84 19.49 -39.42
CA LYS A 475 -13.92 18.55 -40.05
C LYS A 475 -13.33 17.63 -38.98
N LEU A 476 -13.75 16.37 -38.98
CA LEU A 476 -13.28 15.39 -38.02
C LEU A 476 -12.11 14.60 -38.62
N ARG A 477 -10.94 14.77 -38.01
CA ARG A 477 -9.71 14.09 -38.39
C ARG A 477 -9.41 12.93 -37.45
N ASP A 478 -9.11 11.77 -38.02
CA ASP A 478 -8.44 10.70 -37.30
C ASP A 478 -6.94 10.99 -37.24
N VAL A 479 -6.37 11.03 -36.04
CA VAL A 479 -4.98 11.45 -35.82
C VAL A 479 -4.01 10.38 -36.32
N ALA A 480 -4.34 9.09 -36.15
CA ALA A 480 -3.47 7.99 -36.54
C ALA A 480 -3.48 7.76 -38.05
N THR A 481 -4.65 7.72 -38.68
CA THR A 481 -4.80 7.46 -40.12
C THR A 481 -4.68 8.72 -40.96
N ARG A 482 -4.78 9.90 -40.33
CA ARG A 482 -4.77 11.23 -40.97
C ARG A 482 -5.95 11.47 -41.92
N GLN A 483 -6.97 10.61 -41.91
CA GLN A 483 -8.17 10.78 -42.71
C GLN A 483 -9.05 11.88 -42.12
N GLU A 484 -9.60 12.72 -42.99
CA GLU A 484 -10.47 13.84 -42.63
C GLU A 484 -11.83 13.66 -43.30
N VAL A 485 -12.91 13.90 -42.54
CA VAL A 485 -14.28 13.83 -43.04
C VAL A 485 -15.05 15.03 -42.51
N ASP A 486 -15.81 15.70 -43.37
CA ASP A 486 -16.70 16.78 -42.96
C ASP A 486 -17.98 16.18 -42.37
N ILE A 487 -18.24 16.48 -41.11
CA ILE A 487 -19.39 15.99 -40.36
C ILE A 487 -20.33 17.16 -40.08
N PRO A 488 -21.63 17.09 -40.44
CA PRO A 488 -22.60 18.09 -40.02
C PRO A 488 -22.58 18.25 -38.51
N ARG A 489 -22.55 19.49 -38.00
CA ARG A 489 -22.36 19.76 -36.56
C ARG A 489 -23.36 19.02 -35.67
N GLN A 490 -24.60 18.83 -36.14
CA GLN A 490 -25.65 18.09 -35.45
C GLN A 490 -25.33 16.59 -35.26
N LYS A 491 -24.54 15.99 -36.16
CA LYS A 491 -24.17 14.56 -36.14
C LYS A 491 -22.79 14.31 -35.52
N LEU A 492 -22.07 15.37 -35.11
CA LEU A 492 -20.71 15.25 -34.61
C LEU A 492 -20.62 14.34 -33.38
N LEU A 493 -21.58 14.45 -32.46
CA LEU A 493 -21.61 13.65 -31.23
C LEU A 493 -21.77 12.16 -31.51
N GLU A 494 -22.69 11.79 -32.40
CA GLU A 494 -22.93 10.41 -32.81
C GLU A 494 -21.70 9.83 -33.50
N GLU A 495 -21.09 10.59 -34.40
CA GLU A 495 -19.91 10.13 -35.14
C GLU A 495 -18.68 9.95 -34.24
N ILE A 496 -18.47 10.85 -33.25
CA ILE A 496 -17.40 10.68 -32.26
C ILE A 496 -17.61 9.39 -31.46
N ARG A 497 -18.83 9.13 -30.97
CA ARG A 497 -19.14 7.89 -30.23
C ARG A 497 -18.92 6.65 -31.10
N ARG A 498 -19.43 6.66 -32.33
CA ARG A 498 -19.29 5.55 -33.29
C ARG A 498 -17.83 5.16 -33.54
N ARG A 499 -16.92 6.14 -33.66
CA ARG A 499 -15.48 5.89 -33.91
C ARG A 499 -14.69 5.46 -32.67
N LEU A 500 -15.26 5.58 -31.48
CA LEU A 500 -14.59 5.26 -30.21
C LEU A 500 -15.13 3.97 -29.58
N GLU A 501 -16.31 3.51 -29.99
CA GLU A 501 -16.88 2.20 -29.64
C GLU A 501 -16.34 1.07 -30.54
N SER A 502 -15.82 1.40 -31.72
CA SER A 502 -15.04 0.50 -32.60
C SER A 502 -13.58 0.43 -32.17
#